data_AF-T1GWU2-F1
#
_entry.id   AF-T1GWU2-F1
#
_cell.length_a   1.000
_cell.length_b   1.000
_cell.length_c   1.000
_cell.angle_alpha   90.00
_cell.angle_beta   90.00
_cell.angle_gamma   90.00
#
_symmetry.space_group_name_H-M   'P 1'
#
loop_
_entity.id
_entity.type
_entity.pdbx_description
1 polymer ?
#
loop_
_entity_poly.entity_id
_entity_poly.type
_entity_poly.pdbx_seq_one_letter_code
_entity_poly.pdbx_strand_id
1 'polypeptide(L)'
;MATDISMQQTESFGETTPLPPQAATHNQLEQFVILSKKVKGKACLELIKQVLESPGVHVFGELLSMPNIKELEQSPDKKYLNTLNLFAYGTYKDYTKNPSEFLELSPVMKKKLQHLTIVAMAIKSKCIPYSELLKELEMTNVRALEDLIIEAIYAEN
;
A
#
# COMPACT_ATOMS: atom_id res chain seq x y z
N MET A 1 22.06 1.28 69.82
CA MET A 1 22.80 0.30 69.01
C MET A 1 21.78 -0.34 68.08
N ALA A 2 22.01 -0.20 66.77
CA ALA A 2 21.03 -0.42 65.71
C ALA A 2 20.95 -1.89 65.29
N THR A 3 19.79 -2.23 64.73
CA THR A 3 19.20 -3.54 64.48
C THR A 3 19.53 -4.08 63.08
N ASP A 4 19.77 -5.39 63.04
CA ASP A 4 19.52 -6.45 62.04
C ASP A 4 19.20 -6.14 60.56
N ILE A 5 19.74 -7.02 59.71
CA ILE A 5 19.72 -7.02 58.24
C ILE A 5 18.62 -7.98 57.74
N SER A 6 17.69 -7.48 56.91
CA SER A 6 16.99 -8.32 55.92
C SER A 6 16.37 -7.53 54.75
N MET A 7 16.64 -8.06 53.56
CA MET A 7 15.89 -8.02 52.29
C MET A 7 15.10 -6.76 51.89
N GLN A 8 15.50 -6.15 50.77
CA GLN A 8 14.57 -5.90 49.66
C GLN A 8 15.30 -5.57 48.34
N GLN A 9 14.82 -6.21 47.27
CA GLN A 9 15.11 -5.93 45.87
C GLN A 9 14.91 -4.44 45.56
N THR A 10 15.75 -3.89 44.69
CA THR A 10 15.34 -2.81 43.78
C THR A 10 15.91 -3.12 42.40
N GLU A 11 14.99 -3.08 41.44
CA GLU A 11 15.10 -3.58 40.09
C GLU A 11 16.04 -2.74 39.24
N SER A 12 16.85 -3.41 38.41
CA SER A 12 17.64 -2.75 37.39
C SER A 12 16.73 -2.36 36.22
N PHE A 13 16.73 -1.06 35.93
CA PHE A 13 16.14 -0.42 34.76
C PHE A 13 16.43 -1.18 33.46
N GLY A 14 15.37 -1.71 32.86
CA GLY A 14 15.36 -2.22 31.50
C GLY A 14 14.04 -1.81 30.86
N GLU A 15 13.89 -0.53 30.54
CA GLU A 15 12.87 -0.04 29.62
C GLU A 15 13.04 -0.78 28.28
N THR A 16 12.22 -1.80 28.05
CA THR A 16 11.90 -2.27 26.71
C THR A 16 10.49 -1.79 26.41
N THR A 17 10.42 -0.53 26.02
CA THR A 17 9.27 0.03 25.33
C THR A 17 8.90 -0.88 24.15
N PRO A 18 7.61 -1.19 23.93
CA PRO A 18 7.19 -2.01 22.82
C PRO A 18 7.54 -1.31 21.50
N LEU A 19 8.31 -1.98 20.66
CA LEU A 19 8.62 -1.52 19.31
C LEU A 19 7.31 -1.31 18.52
N PRO A 20 7.16 -0.21 17.78
CA PRO A 20 6.00 0.01 16.92
C PRO A 20 5.95 -1.04 15.78
N PRO A 21 4.77 -1.32 15.19
CA PRO A 21 4.57 -2.33 14.14
C PRO A 21 5.24 -2.04 12.77
N GLN A 22 6.18 -1.11 12.70
CA GLN A 22 6.79 -0.60 11.47
C GLN A 22 7.68 -1.61 10.72
N ALA A 23 8.06 -2.73 11.34
CA ALA A 23 8.89 -3.77 10.70
C ALA A 23 8.09 -4.75 9.80
N ALA A 24 6.77 -4.81 9.93
CA ALA A 24 5.96 -5.81 9.23
C ALA A 24 5.75 -5.48 7.74
N THR A 25 5.61 -4.21 7.39
CA THR A 25 5.30 -3.75 6.02
C THR A 25 6.51 -3.83 5.08
N HIS A 26 7.71 -3.50 5.57
CA HIS A 26 8.94 -3.62 4.77
C HIS A 26 9.23 -5.09 4.38
N ASN A 27 9.01 -6.02 5.32
CA ASN A 27 9.18 -7.44 5.09
C ASN A 27 8.21 -7.98 4.02
N GLN A 28 6.98 -7.46 3.94
CA GLN A 28 6.01 -7.92 2.94
C GLN A 28 6.42 -7.59 1.51
N LEU A 29 6.84 -6.34 1.24
CA LEU A 29 7.29 -5.95 -0.10
C LEU A 29 8.51 -6.78 -0.52
N GLU A 30 9.52 -6.92 0.34
CA GLU A 30 10.70 -7.73 0.06
C GLU A 30 10.33 -9.19 -0.24
N GLN A 31 9.41 -9.78 0.54
CA GLN A 31 8.89 -11.11 0.28
C GLN A 31 8.23 -11.22 -1.10
N PHE A 32 7.39 -10.26 -1.47
CA PHE A 32 6.76 -10.24 -2.79
C PHE A 32 7.78 -10.08 -3.91
N VAL A 33 8.82 -9.26 -3.73
CA VAL A 33 9.91 -9.12 -4.71
C VAL A 33 10.68 -10.44 -4.83
N ILE A 34 11.02 -11.11 -3.73
CA ILE A 34 11.69 -12.42 -3.75
C ILE A 34 10.82 -13.48 -4.43
N LEU A 35 9.52 -13.52 -4.11
CA LEU A 35 8.58 -14.44 -4.74
C LEU A 35 8.47 -14.15 -6.24
N SER A 36 8.37 -12.87 -6.63
CA SER A 36 8.29 -12.44 -8.03
C SER A 36 9.48 -12.91 -8.87
N LYS A 37 10.68 -13.09 -8.29
CA LYS A 37 11.86 -13.67 -8.97
C LYS A 37 11.66 -15.14 -9.34
N LYS A 38 10.91 -15.88 -8.51
CA LYS A 38 10.71 -17.33 -8.64
C LYS A 38 9.42 -17.68 -9.39
N VAL A 39 8.39 -16.84 -9.29
CA VAL A 39 7.10 -17.08 -9.94
C VAL A 39 7.07 -16.55 -11.38
N LYS A 40 6.42 -17.30 -12.27
CA LYS A 40 6.22 -16.95 -13.69
C LYS A 40 4.80 -17.27 -14.14
N GLY A 41 4.34 -16.60 -15.19
CA GLY A 41 3.00 -16.80 -15.75
C GLY A 41 1.89 -16.62 -14.71
N LYS A 42 1.00 -17.62 -14.57
CA LYS A 42 -0.16 -17.56 -13.66
C LYS A 42 0.18 -17.26 -12.21
N ALA A 43 1.31 -17.76 -11.70
CA ALA A 43 1.72 -17.50 -10.32
C ALA A 43 2.13 -16.04 -10.10
N CYS A 44 2.62 -15.36 -11.14
CA CYS A 44 2.90 -13.93 -11.11
C CYS A 44 1.59 -13.11 -11.04
N LEU A 45 0.53 -13.55 -11.73
CA LEU A 45 -0.78 -12.88 -11.69
C LEU A 45 -1.41 -12.92 -10.29
N GLU A 46 -1.33 -14.08 -9.64
CA GLU A 46 -1.81 -14.24 -8.26
C GLU A 46 -0.97 -13.42 -7.29
N LEU A 47 0.34 -13.34 -7.50
CA LEU A 47 1.20 -12.44 -6.72
C LEU A 47 0.79 -10.98 -6.89
N ILE A 48 0.54 -10.51 -8.12
CA ILE A 48 0.06 -9.14 -8.37
C ILE A 48 -1.23 -8.87 -7.59
N LYS A 49 -2.21 -9.77 -7.66
CA LYS A 49 -3.46 -9.63 -6.87
C LYS A 49 -3.17 -9.54 -5.37
N GLN A 50 -2.35 -10.44 -4.82
CA GLN A 50 -2.01 -10.43 -3.40
C GLN A 50 -1.34 -9.13 -2.98
N VAL A 51 -0.41 -8.60 -3.78
CA VAL A 51 0.25 -7.31 -3.51
C VAL A 51 -0.77 -6.17 -3.57
N LEU A 52 -1.65 -6.17 -4.57
CA LEU A 52 -2.70 -5.15 -4.71
C LEU A 52 -3.69 -5.17 -3.54
N GLU A 53 -4.04 -6.34 -3.01
CA GLU A 53 -4.92 -6.47 -1.83
C GLU A 53 -4.21 -6.21 -0.50
N SER A 54 -2.88 -6.29 -0.46
CA SER A 54 -2.13 -6.08 0.78
C SER A 54 -2.13 -4.60 1.21
N PRO A 55 -2.75 -4.22 2.33
CA PRO A 55 -2.85 -2.81 2.75
C PRO A 55 -1.51 -2.20 3.20
N GLY A 56 -0.45 -3.00 3.36
CA GLY A 56 0.88 -2.52 3.73
C GLY A 56 1.81 -2.21 2.55
N VAL A 57 1.40 -2.55 1.32
CA VAL A 57 2.28 -2.46 0.15
C VAL A 57 1.81 -1.37 -0.81
N HIS A 58 2.36 -0.17 -0.67
CA HIS A 58 2.01 0.98 -1.51
C HIS A 58 3.01 1.23 -2.65
N VAL A 59 4.15 0.55 -2.65
CA VAL A 59 5.22 0.72 -3.63
C VAL A 59 5.24 -0.47 -4.57
N PHE A 60 5.01 -0.21 -5.86
CA PHE A 60 4.96 -1.24 -6.90
C PHE A 60 6.08 -1.10 -7.94
N GLY A 61 6.89 -0.04 -7.87
CA GLY A 61 7.96 0.24 -8.83
C GLY A 61 9.03 -0.86 -8.87
N GLU A 62 9.35 -1.47 -7.74
CA GLU A 62 10.28 -2.60 -7.68
C GLU A 62 9.72 -3.83 -8.39
N LEU A 63 8.45 -4.17 -8.15
CA LEU A 63 7.77 -5.26 -8.84
C LEU A 63 7.69 -5.02 -10.34
N LEU A 64 7.32 -3.82 -10.78
CA LEU A 64 7.28 -3.45 -12.21
C LEU A 64 8.64 -3.49 -12.89
N SER A 65 9.72 -3.31 -12.14
CA SER A 65 11.08 -3.42 -12.67
C SER A 65 11.51 -4.85 -12.93
N MET A 66 10.77 -5.85 -12.43
CA MET A 66 11.11 -7.27 -12.56
C MET A 66 10.87 -7.78 -13.99
N PRO A 67 11.81 -8.55 -14.57
CA PRO A 67 11.67 -9.10 -15.92
C PRO A 67 10.44 -10.02 -16.04
N ASN A 68 10.17 -10.83 -15.01
CA ASN A 68 9.01 -11.72 -14.98
C ASN A 68 7.68 -10.97 -15.06
N ILE A 69 7.61 -9.75 -14.52
CA ILE A 69 6.43 -8.88 -14.58
C ILE A 69 6.35 -8.25 -15.96
N LYS A 70 7.45 -7.71 -16.50
CA LYS A 70 7.50 -7.13 -17.85
C LYS A 70 7.16 -8.13 -18.97
N GLU A 71 7.51 -9.40 -18.81
CA GLU A 71 7.11 -10.46 -19.75
C GLU A 71 5.59 -10.60 -19.88
N LEU A 72 4.80 -10.19 -18.86
CA LEU A 72 3.33 -10.22 -18.92
C LEU A 72 2.75 -9.25 -19.95
N GLU A 73 3.49 -8.23 -20.38
CA GLU A 73 3.06 -7.31 -21.43
C GLU A 73 2.83 -8.02 -22.76
N GLN A 74 3.59 -9.10 -23.02
CA GLN A 74 3.45 -9.93 -24.22
C GLN A 74 2.42 -11.06 -24.04
N SER A 75 1.91 -11.27 -22.83
CA SER A 75 0.90 -12.27 -22.51
C SER A 75 -0.52 -11.71 -22.69
N PRO A 76 -1.55 -12.55 -22.94
CA PRO A 76 -2.95 -12.13 -22.81
C PRO A 76 -3.30 -11.48 -21.45
N ASP A 77 -2.45 -11.67 -20.44
CA ASP A 77 -2.60 -11.12 -19.09
C ASP A 77 -2.10 -9.66 -18.93
N LYS A 78 -1.90 -8.93 -20.04
CA LYS A 78 -1.47 -7.51 -20.03
C LYS A 78 -2.28 -6.61 -19.08
N LYS A 79 -3.55 -6.95 -18.81
CA LYS A 79 -4.43 -6.22 -17.87
C LYS A 79 -3.86 -6.16 -16.46
N TYR A 80 -3.18 -7.20 -16.00
CA TYR A 80 -2.57 -7.25 -14.67
C TYR A 80 -1.38 -6.28 -14.59
N LEU A 81 -0.54 -6.26 -15.62
CA LEU A 81 0.57 -5.32 -15.73
C LEU A 81 0.07 -3.88 -15.82
N ASN A 82 -0.94 -3.61 -16.64
CA ASN A 82 -1.58 -2.29 -16.74
C ASN A 82 -2.13 -1.84 -15.39
N THR A 83 -2.79 -2.73 -14.66
CA THR A 83 -3.31 -2.43 -13.32
C THR A 83 -2.18 -2.15 -12.34
N LEU A 84 -1.09 -2.91 -12.39
CA LEU A 84 0.07 -2.64 -11.53
C LEU A 84 0.72 -1.29 -11.87
N ASN A 85 0.85 -0.95 -13.16
CA ASN A 85 1.33 0.35 -13.63
C ASN A 85 0.42 1.50 -13.17
N LEU A 86 -0.90 1.31 -13.23
CA LEU A 86 -1.90 2.25 -12.73
C LEU A 86 -1.72 2.51 -11.23
N PHE A 87 -1.41 1.49 -10.42
CA PHE A 87 -1.15 1.67 -9.00
C PHE A 87 0.21 2.34 -8.72
N ALA A 88 1.20 2.14 -9.59
CA ALA A 88 2.53 2.74 -9.42
C ALA A 88 2.61 4.20 -9.87
N TYR A 89 1.91 4.56 -10.97
CA TYR A 89 2.08 5.84 -11.66
C TYR A 89 0.76 6.53 -12.03
N GLY A 90 -0.35 5.81 -11.97
CA GLY A 90 -1.67 6.29 -12.38
C GLY A 90 -2.51 6.84 -11.22
N THR A 91 -3.79 7.03 -11.51
CA THR A 91 -4.78 7.57 -10.55
C THR A 91 -6.10 6.81 -10.68
N TYR A 92 -6.96 6.91 -9.68
CA TYR A 92 -8.28 6.29 -9.73
C TYR A 92 -9.11 6.71 -10.96
N LYS A 93 -8.97 7.96 -11.40
CA LYS A 93 -9.61 8.45 -12.63
C LYS A 93 -9.10 7.79 -13.91
N ASP A 94 -7.84 7.38 -13.94
CA ASP A 94 -7.27 6.70 -15.10
C ASP A 94 -7.90 5.31 -15.26
N TYR A 95 -8.15 4.62 -14.13
CA TYR A 95 -8.89 3.37 -14.09
C TYR A 95 -10.30 3.51 -14.66
N THR A 96 -11.04 4.55 -14.25
CA THR A 96 -12.44 4.72 -14.66
C THR A 96 -12.60 5.23 -16.08
N LYS A 97 -11.59 5.89 -16.65
CA LYS A 97 -11.56 6.24 -18.07
C LYS A 97 -11.49 5.01 -18.98
N ASN A 98 -10.61 4.06 -18.65
CA ASN A 98 -10.33 2.89 -19.50
C ASN A 98 -10.48 1.55 -18.74
N PRO A 99 -11.62 1.25 -18.12
CA PRO A 99 -11.78 0.06 -17.27
C PRO A 99 -11.61 -1.25 -18.05
N SER A 100 -11.81 -1.25 -19.36
CA SER A 100 -11.60 -2.41 -20.24
C SER A 100 -10.13 -2.83 -20.34
N GLU A 101 -9.18 -1.92 -20.10
CA GLU A 101 -7.74 -2.17 -20.16
C GLU A 101 -7.13 -2.66 -18.83
N PHE A 102 -7.91 -2.57 -17.75
CA PHE A 102 -7.49 -2.95 -16.40
C PHE A 102 -8.23 -4.21 -15.92
N LEU A 103 -7.73 -4.78 -14.83
CA LEU A 103 -8.43 -5.84 -14.10
C LEU A 103 -9.59 -5.23 -13.30
N GLU A 104 -10.66 -5.99 -13.10
CA GLU A 104 -11.72 -5.57 -12.19
C GLU A 104 -11.18 -5.46 -10.75
N LEU A 105 -11.18 -4.24 -10.21
CA LEU A 105 -10.66 -3.97 -8.88
C LEU A 105 -11.69 -4.35 -7.79
N SER A 106 -11.24 -5.17 -6.84
CA SER A 106 -11.95 -5.41 -5.57
C SER A 106 -12.15 -4.09 -4.80
N PRO A 107 -13.20 -3.95 -3.96
CA PRO A 107 -13.39 -2.77 -3.12
C PRO A 107 -12.15 -2.39 -2.28
N VAL A 108 -11.38 -3.37 -1.82
CA VAL A 108 -10.12 -3.15 -1.08
C VAL A 108 -9.06 -2.51 -1.99
N MET A 109 -8.89 -3.03 -3.21
CA MET A 109 -7.96 -2.48 -4.19
C MET A 109 -8.36 -1.06 -4.61
N LYS A 110 -9.67 -0.80 -4.79
CA LYS A 110 -10.19 0.54 -5.14
C LYS A 110 -9.85 1.57 -4.06
N LYS A 111 -10.12 1.25 -2.79
CA LYS A 111 -9.74 2.11 -1.66
C LYS A 111 -8.25 2.42 -1.66
N LYS A 112 -7.42 1.41 -1.88
CA LYS A 112 -5.97 1.56 -1.96
C LYS A 112 -5.53 2.46 -3.12
N LEU A 113 -6.12 2.31 -4.30
CA LEU A 113 -5.86 3.19 -5.44
C LEU A 113 -6.28 4.63 -5.15
N GLN A 114 -7.39 4.82 -4.43
CA GLN A 114 -7.84 6.12 -3.97
C GLN A 114 -6.83 6.74 -2.99
N HIS A 115 -6.35 5.99 -1.99
CA HIS A 115 -5.31 6.47 -1.08
C HIS A 115 -4.03 6.87 -1.82
N LEU A 116 -3.54 6.02 -2.74
CA LEU A 116 -2.36 6.33 -3.56
C LEU A 116 -2.56 7.60 -4.39
N THR A 117 -3.76 7.80 -4.94
CA THR A 117 -4.12 9.02 -5.67
C THR A 117 -4.05 10.25 -4.76
N ILE A 118 -4.61 10.18 -3.56
CA ILE A 118 -4.56 11.26 -2.56
C ILE A 118 -3.10 11.59 -2.21
N VAL A 119 -2.29 10.59 -1.90
CA VAL A 119 -0.87 10.75 -1.56
C VAL A 119 -0.08 11.33 -2.74
N ALA A 120 -0.29 10.83 -3.95
CA ALA A 120 0.37 11.34 -5.15
C ALA A 120 0.01 12.80 -5.45
N MET A 121 -1.25 13.19 -5.22
CA MET A 121 -1.67 14.60 -5.31
C MET A 121 -1.03 15.43 -4.20
N ALA A 122 -0.91 14.90 -2.98
CA ALA A 122 -0.35 15.62 -1.83
C ALA A 122 1.16 15.87 -1.98
N ILE A 123 1.87 14.96 -2.65
CA ILE A 123 3.28 15.13 -3.04
C ILE A 123 3.42 16.28 -4.04
N LYS A 124 2.51 16.39 -5.02
CA LYS A 124 2.56 17.44 -6.05
C LYS A 124 2.13 18.81 -5.51
N SER A 125 1.09 18.84 -4.67
CA SER A 125 0.47 20.05 -4.16
C SER A 125 0.21 19.92 -2.66
N LYS A 126 0.85 20.78 -1.86
CA LYS A 126 0.67 20.79 -0.39
C LYS A 126 -0.73 21.21 0.06
N CYS A 127 -1.47 21.90 -0.80
CA CYS A 127 -2.86 22.26 -0.58
C CYS A 127 -3.67 21.81 -1.79
N ILE A 128 -4.48 20.76 -1.62
CA ILE A 128 -5.37 20.26 -2.66
C ILE A 128 -6.80 20.66 -2.28
N PRO A 129 -7.52 21.39 -3.13
CA PRO A 129 -8.92 21.71 -2.87
C PRO A 129 -9.78 20.43 -2.94
N TYR A 130 -10.79 20.32 -2.06
CA TYR A 130 -11.68 19.15 -2.04
C TYR A 130 -12.37 18.90 -3.38
N SER A 131 -12.72 19.95 -4.12
CA SER A 131 -13.31 19.82 -5.46
C SER A 131 -12.41 19.07 -6.44
N GLU A 132 -11.09 19.21 -6.33
CA GLU A 132 -10.13 18.51 -7.18
C GLU A 132 -9.96 17.05 -6.74
N LEU A 133 -9.88 16.79 -5.44
CA LEU A 133 -9.88 15.43 -4.89
C LEU A 133 -11.14 14.66 -5.27
N LEU A 134 -12.32 15.27 -5.11
CA LEU A 134 -13.60 14.69 -5.51
C LEU A 134 -13.61 14.34 -7.01
N LYS A 135 -13.04 15.21 -7.85
CA LYS A 135 -12.96 14.99 -9.30
C LYS A 135 -11.98 13.89 -9.69
N GLU A 136 -10.83 13.78 -9.01
CA GLU A 136 -9.82 12.74 -9.30
C GLU A 136 -10.20 11.37 -8.73
N LEU A 137 -10.99 11.33 -7.66
CA LEU A 137 -11.47 10.10 -7.05
C LEU A 137 -12.86 9.67 -7.57
N GLU A 138 -13.45 10.46 -8.48
CA GLU A 138 -14.85 10.34 -8.94
C GLU A 138 -15.85 10.16 -7.79
N MET A 139 -15.69 11.01 -6.77
CA MET A 139 -16.54 11.04 -5.60
C MET A 139 -17.44 12.28 -5.64
N THR A 140 -18.67 12.13 -5.16
CA THR A 140 -19.62 13.23 -5.01
C THR A 140 -19.85 13.61 -3.54
N ASN A 141 -19.42 12.74 -2.62
CA ASN A 141 -19.68 12.89 -1.19
C ASN A 141 -18.42 13.30 -0.43
N VAL A 142 -18.46 14.50 0.16
CA VAL A 142 -17.37 15.06 0.98
C VAL A 142 -17.09 14.21 2.21
N ARG A 143 -18.11 13.69 2.90
CA ARG A 143 -17.91 12.84 4.08
C ARG A 143 -17.10 11.59 3.76
N ALA A 144 -17.39 10.96 2.62
CA ALA A 144 -16.68 9.77 2.19
C ALA A 144 -15.23 10.11 1.81
N LEU A 145 -14.98 11.30 1.25
CA LEU A 145 -13.63 11.78 1.00
C LEU A 145 -12.87 12.02 2.30
N GLU A 146 -13.49 12.68 3.29
CA GLU A 146 -12.87 12.89 4.61
C GLU A 146 -12.52 11.57 5.28
N ASP A 147 -13.42 10.58 5.23
CA ASP A 147 -13.18 9.23 5.76
C ASP A 147 -11.97 8.57 5.08
N LEU A 148 -11.87 8.65 3.75
CA LEU A 148 -10.70 8.15 3.01
C LEU A 148 -9.40 8.89 3.33
N ILE A 149 -9.45 10.20 3.54
CA ILE A 149 -8.26 10.97 3.92
C ILE A 149 -7.80 10.56 5.33
N ILE A 150 -8.74 10.39 6.26
CA ILE A 150 -8.46 9.88 7.60
C ILE A 150 -7.86 8.47 7.47
N GLU A 151 -8.51 7.55 6.76
CA GLU A 151 -7.99 6.20 6.50
C GLU A 151 -6.56 6.25 5.92
N ALA A 152 -6.29 7.11 4.94
CA ALA A 152 -4.97 7.24 4.32
C ALA A 152 -3.89 7.74 5.29
N ILE A 153 -4.21 8.71 6.16
CA ILE A 153 -3.28 9.23 7.17
C ILE A 153 -2.99 8.18 8.25
N TYR A 154 -4.02 7.41 8.63
CA TYR A 154 -3.88 6.37 9.66
C TYR A 154 -3.34 5.04 9.13
N ALA A 155 -3.35 4.81 7.82
CA ALA A 155 -2.81 3.60 7.19
C ALA A 155 -1.27 3.51 7.24
N GLU A 156 -0.56 4.58 7.63
CA GLU A 156 0.90 4.59 7.81
C GLU A 156 1.39 4.15 9.20
N ASN A 157 0.48 3.68 10.09
CA ASN A 157 0.81 3.19 11.43
C ASN A 157 0.46 1.71 11.63
#